data_AF-T1H1I9-F1
#
_entry.id   AF-T1H1I9-F1
#
_cell.length_a   1.000
_cell.length_b   1.000
_cell.length_c   1.000
_cell.angle_alpha   90.00
_cell.angle_beta   90.00
_cell.angle_gamma   90.00
#
_symmetry.space_group_name_H-M   'P 1'
#
loop_
_entity.id
_entity.type
_entity.pdbx_description
1 polymer ?
#
loop_
_entity_poly.entity_id
_entity_poly.type
_entity_poly.pdbx_seq_one_letter_code
_entity_poly.pdbx_strand_id
1 'polypeptide(L)'
;RTVTSEGGFLNFHEDDEGTQSSNPHNDYCQHFVDTGQRPQNFIRDVGLADRFEEYPKLRELIKLKDDLISDTATPPMYLKTDVKSFDFKKLETKFDVILIEPPLEEYTRGAASVATIPGGAPRVFWNW
;
A
#
# COMPACT_ATOMS: atom_id res chain seq x y z
N ARG A 1 7.79 45.65 -1.63
CA ARG A 1 9.21 45.96 -1.33
C ARG A 1 9.27 47.38 -0.82
N THR A 2 9.31 47.54 0.49
CA THR A 2 9.59 48.84 1.11
C THR A 2 10.58 48.56 2.22
N VAL A 3 11.79 49.07 2.09
CA VAL A 3 12.86 48.92 3.07
C VAL A 3 12.86 50.20 3.90
N THR A 4 12.57 50.11 5.19
CA THR A 4 12.88 51.18 6.14
C THR A 4 14.10 50.76 6.94
N SER A 5 15.18 51.53 6.84
CA SER A 5 16.42 51.31 7.58
C SER A 5 16.43 52.17 8.84
N GLU A 6 16.27 51.57 10.01
CA GLU A 6 16.86 52.10 11.25
C GLU A 6 17.30 50.93 12.14
N GLY A 7 18.53 51.00 12.65
CA GLY A 7 19.02 50.13 13.73
C GLY A 7 19.45 48.74 13.28
N GLY A 8 20.75 48.57 13.03
CA GLY A 8 21.37 47.30 12.65
C GLY A 8 21.20 46.18 13.69
N PHE A 9 20.16 45.36 13.50
CA PHE A 9 20.13 43.93 13.76
C PHE A 9 19.11 43.33 12.77
N LEU A 10 19.59 42.47 11.87
CA LEU A 10 18.71 41.73 10.95
C LEU A 10 17.99 40.65 11.78
N ASN A 11 16.81 40.99 12.31
CA ASN A 11 15.89 39.95 12.77
C ASN A 11 15.31 39.29 11.52
N PHE A 12 15.78 38.08 11.21
CA PHE A 12 15.04 37.17 10.36
C PHE A 12 13.80 36.76 11.15
N HIS A 13 12.69 37.48 10.97
CA HIS A 13 11.40 36.83 11.12
C HIS A 13 11.34 35.81 9.98
N GLU A 14 11.56 34.54 10.30
CA GLU A 14 10.96 33.46 9.53
C GLU A 14 9.45 33.62 9.69
N ASP A 15 8.88 34.51 8.89
CA ASP A 15 7.50 34.38 8.49
C ASP A 15 7.48 33.12 7.61
N ASP A 16 7.38 31.96 8.27
CA ASP A 16 6.91 30.72 7.66
C ASP A 16 5.41 30.91 7.40
N GLU A 17 5.08 31.94 6.61
CA GLU A 17 3.85 31.99 5.84
C GLU A 17 4.00 30.95 4.74
N GLY A 18 3.98 29.68 5.17
CA GLY A 18 3.65 28.56 4.32
C GLY A 18 2.46 28.99 3.50
N THR A 19 2.66 29.06 2.19
CA THR A 19 1.75 29.61 1.19
C THR A 19 0.27 29.46 1.59
N GLN A 20 -0.28 30.45 2.30
CA GLN A 20 -1.70 30.55 2.57
C GLN A 20 -2.37 31.09 1.32
N SER A 21 -2.30 30.31 0.25
CA SER A 21 -3.07 30.63 -0.93
C SER A 21 -4.54 30.31 -0.58
N SER A 22 -5.36 31.35 -0.52
CA SER A 22 -6.73 31.35 -0.02
C SER A 22 -7.74 30.62 -0.93
N ASN A 23 -7.26 29.65 -1.71
CA ASN A 23 -8.11 28.67 -2.37
C ASN A 23 -8.51 27.62 -1.33
N PRO A 24 -9.74 27.08 -1.32
CA PRO A 24 -10.07 25.89 -0.56
C PRO A 24 -9.12 24.77 -1.01
N HIS A 25 -8.04 24.59 -0.27
CA HIS A 25 -7.01 23.63 -0.60
C HIS A 25 -7.55 22.27 -0.22
N ASN A 26 -7.95 21.51 -1.24
CA ASN A 26 -8.19 20.08 -1.09
C ASN A 26 -6.85 19.34 -0.97
N ASP A 27 -6.00 19.83 -0.07
CA ASP A 27 -4.70 19.29 0.25
C ASP A 27 -4.87 18.29 1.38
N TYR A 28 -5.04 17.03 0.98
CA TYR A 28 -5.20 15.94 1.94
C TYR A 28 -3.91 15.62 2.71
N CYS A 29 -2.74 16.08 2.24
CA CYS A 29 -1.50 15.97 3.00
C CYS A 29 -1.55 16.93 4.20
N GLN A 30 -1.93 18.19 3.96
CA GLN A 30 -2.15 19.15 5.05
C GLN A 30 -3.28 18.67 5.99
N HIS A 31 -4.38 18.16 5.43
CA HIS A 31 -5.47 17.59 6.23
C HIS A 31 -5.03 16.40 7.12
N PHE A 32 -4.09 15.57 6.65
CA PHE A 32 -3.50 14.51 7.47
C PHE A 32 -2.64 15.06 8.61
N VAL A 33 -1.84 16.10 8.35
CA VAL A 33 -1.07 16.79 9.40
C VAL A 33 -2.01 17.35 10.46
N ASP A 34 -3.13 17.94 10.04
CA ASP A 34 -4.08 18.62 10.92
C ASP A 34 -5.01 17.65 11.70
N THR A 35 -5.40 16.53 11.09
CA THR A 35 -6.47 15.65 11.63
C THR A 35 -6.08 14.19 11.87
N GLY A 36 -4.92 13.77 11.36
CA GLY A 36 -4.49 12.37 11.32
C GLY A 36 -5.28 11.48 10.34
N GLN A 37 -6.28 12.01 9.63
CA GLN A 37 -7.00 11.26 8.61
C GLN A 37 -6.13 11.09 7.37
N ARG A 38 -5.82 9.84 7.03
CA ARG A 38 -4.91 9.54 5.92
C ARG A 38 -5.52 9.97 4.59
N PRO A 39 -4.74 10.46 3.61
CA PRO A 39 -5.27 10.90 2.33
C PRO A 39 -6.13 9.85 1.60
N GLN A 40 -5.76 8.57 1.68
CA GLN A 40 -6.52 7.47 1.06
C GLN A 40 -7.93 7.28 1.64
N ASN A 41 -8.22 7.82 2.83
CA ASN A 41 -9.55 7.72 3.44
C ASN A 41 -10.62 8.46 2.62
N PHE A 42 -10.21 9.41 1.77
CA PHE A 42 -11.11 10.22 0.96
C PHE A 42 -11.32 9.69 -0.47
N ILE A 43 -10.70 8.55 -0.81
CA ILE A 43 -10.95 7.89 -2.09
C ILE A 43 -12.34 7.26 -2.02
N ARG A 44 -13.19 7.58 -3.00
CA ARG A 44 -14.55 7.06 -3.12
C ARG A 44 -14.57 5.83 -4.03
N ASP A 45 -15.61 5.01 -3.88
CA ASP A 45 -15.93 3.90 -4.79
C ASP A 45 -14.77 2.89 -4.96
N VAL A 46 -14.08 2.58 -3.84
CA VAL A 46 -12.91 1.69 -3.83
C VAL A 46 -13.25 0.20 -3.73
N GLY A 47 -14.49 -0.14 -3.39
CA GLY A 47 -14.90 -1.52 -3.22
C GLY A 47 -14.93 -2.27 -4.56
N LEU A 48 -14.50 -3.52 -4.56
CA LEU A 48 -14.44 -4.31 -5.81
C LEU A 48 -15.83 -4.56 -6.41
N ALA A 49 -16.87 -4.61 -5.58
CA ALA A 49 -18.23 -4.93 -5.98
C ALA A 49 -19.02 -3.70 -6.50
N ASP A 50 -18.80 -2.53 -5.91
CA ASP A 50 -19.56 -1.30 -6.15
C ASP A 50 -18.85 -0.30 -7.08
N ARG A 51 -17.52 -0.41 -7.26
CA ARG A 51 -16.75 0.50 -8.15
C ARG A 51 -17.24 0.63 -9.60
N PHE A 52 -18.06 -0.33 -10.07
CA PHE A 52 -18.62 -0.33 -11.43
C PHE A 52 -20.15 -0.37 -11.44
N GLU A 53 -20.82 -0.05 -10.32
CA GLU A 53 -22.28 -0.08 -10.22
C GLU A 53 -22.95 0.82 -11.28
N GLU A 54 -22.38 2.00 -11.51
CA GLU A 54 -22.86 2.96 -12.53
C GLU A 54 -22.48 2.57 -13.98
N TYR A 55 -21.64 1.55 -14.16
CA TYR A 55 -21.08 1.16 -15.46
C TYR A 55 -21.42 -0.29 -15.81
N PRO A 56 -22.66 -0.58 -16.26
CA PRO A 56 -23.14 -1.95 -16.45
C PRO A 56 -22.30 -2.77 -17.43
N LYS A 57 -21.73 -2.15 -18.47
CA LYS A 57 -20.83 -2.82 -19.42
C LYS A 57 -19.49 -3.22 -18.79
N LEU A 58 -18.93 -2.39 -17.91
CA LEU A 58 -17.68 -2.71 -17.20
C LEU A 58 -17.92 -3.82 -16.18
N ARG A 59 -19.04 -3.75 -15.46
CA ARG A 59 -19.45 -4.79 -14.52
C ARG A 59 -19.63 -6.15 -15.22
N GLU A 60 -20.30 -6.17 -16.37
CA GLU A 60 -20.48 -7.40 -17.14
C GLU A 60 -19.15 -7.95 -17.68
N LEU A 61 -18.24 -7.08 -18.13
CA LEU A 61 -16.91 -7.51 -18.57
C LEU A 61 -16.13 -8.19 -17.43
N ILE A 62 -16.12 -7.61 -16.23
CA ILE A 62 -15.44 -8.21 -15.08
C ILE A 62 -16.07 -9.56 -14.75
N LYS A 63 -17.41 -9.62 -14.68
CA LYS A 63 -18.14 -10.87 -14.42
C LYS A 63 -17.76 -11.97 -15.42
N LEU A 64 -17.80 -11.68 -16.72
CA LEU A 64 -17.47 -12.66 -17.76
C LEU A 64 -16.01 -13.14 -17.67
N LYS A 65 -15.09 -12.26 -17.23
CA LYS A 65 -13.69 -12.65 -16.99
C LYS A 65 -13.55 -13.52 -15.74
N ASP A 66 -14.26 -13.20 -14.66
CA ASP A 66 -14.25 -13.99 -13.43
C ASP A 66 -14.86 -15.38 -13.65
N ASP A 67 -15.97 -15.46 -14.41
CA ASP A 67 -16.58 -16.74 -14.82
C ASP A 67 -15.59 -17.59 -15.63
N LEU A 68 -14.91 -16.99 -16.62
CA LEU A 68 -13.89 -17.70 -17.41
C LEU A 68 -12.71 -18.18 -16.54
N ILE A 69 -12.26 -17.38 -15.58
CA ILE A 69 -11.22 -17.78 -14.63
C ILE A 69 -11.71 -18.96 -13.79
N SER A 70 -12.92 -18.90 -13.25
CA SER A 70 -13.51 -19.97 -12.44
C SER A 70 -13.63 -21.28 -13.22
N ASP A 71 -14.06 -21.22 -14.47
CA ASP A 71 -14.26 -22.40 -15.33
C ASP A 71 -12.94 -23.05 -15.76
N THR A 72 -11.86 -22.26 -15.85
CA THR A 72 -10.55 -22.73 -16.32
C THR A 72 -9.53 -22.93 -15.20
N ALA A 73 -9.87 -22.55 -13.97
CA ALA A 73 -9.00 -22.69 -12.82
C ALA A 73 -8.71 -24.16 -12.51
N THR A 74 -7.42 -24.48 -12.37
CA THR A 74 -7.02 -25.77 -11.80
C THR A 74 -7.43 -25.85 -10.33
N PRO A 75 -7.75 -27.04 -9.80
CA PRO A 75 -7.99 -27.21 -8.37
C PRO A 75 -6.84 -26.65 -7.52
N PRO A 76 -7.11 -26.09 -6.33
CA PRO A 76 -6.06 -25.55 -5.47
C PRO A 76 -4.99 -26.60 -5.14
N MET A 77 -3.73 -26.26 -5.36
CA MET A 77 -2.58 -27.10 -5.03
C MET A 77 -1.63 -26.35 -4.09
N TYR A 78 -1.03 -27.06 -3.15
CA TYR A 78 -0.11 -26.49 -2.18
C TYR A 78 1.03 -27.45 -1.86
N LEU A 79 2.20 -26.89 -1.60
CA LEU A 79 3.39 -27.63 -1.19
C LEU A 79 4.01 -26.94 0.02
N LYS A 80 3.95 -27.62 1.18
CA LYS A 80 4.66 -27.14 2.38
C LYS A 80 6.14 -27.50 2.23
N THR A 81 7.00 -26.50 2.13
CA THR A 81 8.45 -26.69 2.00
C THR A 81 9.23 -25.52 2.62
N ASP A 82 10.50 -25.75 2.94
CA ASP A 82 11.43 -24.67 3.24
C ASP A 82 11.97 -24.09 1.93
N VAL A 83 11.48 -22.90 1.59
CA VAL A 83 11.79 -22.16 0.37
C VAL A 83 13.29 -21.89 0.21
N LYS A 84 14.07 -21.81 1.31
CA LYS A 84 15.52 -21.55 1.26
C LYS A 84 16.34 -22.77 0.81
N SER A 85 15.85 -23.97 1.09
CA SER A 85 16.55 -25.23 0.80
C SER A 85 15.91 -26.06 -0.31
N PHE A 86 14.72 -25.69 -0.77
CA PHE A 86 13.99 -26.39 -1.82
C PHE A 86 14.58 -26.16 -3.21
N ASP A 87 14.80 -27.24 -3.96
CA ASP A 87 15.15 -27.16 -5.38
C ASP A 87 13.89 -26.99 -6.24
N PHE A 88 13.64 -25.76 -6.67
CA PHE A 88 12.48 -25.40 -7.51
C PHE A 88 12.43 -26.12 -8.85
N LYS A 89 13.54 -26.67 -9.36
CA LYS A 89 13.54 -27.43 -10.62
C LYS A 89 12.71 -28.71 -10.51
N LYS A 90 12.48 -29.22 -9.30
CA LYS A 90 11.62 -30.38 -9.01
C LYS A 90 10.15 -30.14 -9.30
N LEU A 91 9.72 -28.89 -9.49
CA LEU A 91 8.35 -28.61 -9.92
C LEU A 91 8.09 -29.01 -11.38
N GLU A 92 9.16 -29.26 -12.17
CA GLU A 92 9.12 -29.79 -13.54
C GLU A 92 8.20 -29.00 -14.50
N THR A 93 7.89 -27.75 -14.16
CA THR A 93 7.02 -26.87 -14.93
C THR A 93 7.55 -25.45 -14.92
N LYS A 94 7.15 -24.69 -15.94
CA LYS A 94 7.33 -23.23 -15.97
C LYS A 94 6.01 -22.59 -15.58
N PHE A 95 6.10 -21.47 -14.88
CA PHE A 95 4.94 -20.69 -14.46
C PHE A 95 4.85 -19.44 -15.32
N ASP A 96 3.66 -19.15 -15.85
CA ASP A 96 3.39 -17.92 -16.60
C ASP A 96 3.39 -16.69 -15.68
N VAL A 97 2.94 -16.87 -14.43
CA VAL A 97 2.85 -15.84 -13.40
C VAL A 97 3.32 -16.41 -12.07
N ILE A 98 4.11 -15.63 -11.32
CA ILE A 98 4.57 -15.98 -9.97
C ILE A 98 4.27 -14.81 -9.04
N LEU A 99 3.52 -15.07 -7.96
CA LEU A 99 3.34 -14.15 -6.85
C LEU A 99 4.37 -14.51 -5.76
N ILE A 100 5.20 -13.54 -5.34
CA ILE A 100 6.22 -13.72 -4.32
C ILE A 100 5.91 -12.80 -3.14
N GLU A 101 5.68 -13.38 -1.96
CA GLU A 101 5.43 -12.66 -0.71
C GLU A 101 6.45 -13.13 0.36
N PRO A 102 7.68 -12.59 0.36
CA PRO A 102 8.73 -13.02 1.27
C PRO A 102 8.48 -12.48 2.69
N PRO A 103 8.87 -13.21 3.75
CA PRO A 103 8.69 -12.75 5.13
C PRO A 103 9.73 -11.67 5.46
N LEU A 104 9.40 -10.40 5.19
CA LEU A 104 10.25 -9.25 5.52
C LEU A 104 10.13 -8.89 7.00
N GLU A 105 11.25 -8.45 7.59
CA GLU A 105 11.31 -8.09 9.01
C GLU A 105 10.38 -6.91 9.35
N GLU A 106 10.29 -5.93 8.45
CA GLU A 106 9.47 -4.72 8.61
C GLU A 106 7.98 -4.99 8.86
N TYR A 107 7.45 -6.10 8.32
CA TYR A 107 6.05 -6.51 8.53
C TYR A 107 5.76 -6.81 10.01
N THR A 108 6.78 -7.16 10.79
CA THR A 108 6.66 -7.45 12.23
C THR A 108 7.04 -6.25 13.10
N ARG A 109 7.92 -5.37 12.62
CA ARG A 109 8.40 -4.21 13.38
C ARG A 109 7.30 -3.19 13.70
N GLY A 110 6.32 -3.04 12.80
CA GLY A 110 5.18 -2.12 12.99
C GLY A 110 3.97 -2.72 13.70
N ALA A 111 3.96 -4.03 13.98
CA ALA A 111 2.81 -4.73 14.54
C ALA A 111 3.21 -5.49 15.82
N ALA A 112 2.93 -4.89 16.98
CA ALA A 112 3.25 -5.45 18.31
C ALA A 112 2.70 -6.87 18.56
N SER A 113 1.76 -7.35 17.74
CA SER A 113 1.11 -8.66 17.86
C SER A 113 1.75 -9.80 17.05
N VAL A 114 2.82 -9.56 16.27
CA VAL A 114 3.33 -10.54 15.28
C VAL A 114 4.73 -11.07 15.63
N ALA A 115 5.22 -10.89 16.87
CA ALA A 115 6.57 -11.32 17.25
C ALA A 115 6.80 -12.86 17.22
N THR A 116 5.75 -13.68 17.32
CA THR A 116 5.89 -15.14 17.50
C THR A 116 5.00 -15.91 16.52
N ILE A 117 5.54 -16.97 15.90
CA ILE A 117 4.75 -17.94 15.11
C ILE A 117 4.04 -18.89 16.11
N PRO A 118 2.82 -19.39 15.83
CA PRO A 118 2.23 -20.48 16.60
C PRO A 118 3.23 -21.64 16.74
N GLY A 119 3.60 -21.98 17.98
CA GLY A 119 4.63 -22.99 18.28
C GLY A 119 5.97 -22.44 18.79
N GLY A 120 6.11 -21.12 18.99
CA GLY A 120 7.26 -20.54 19.71
C GLY A 120 8.58 -20.50 18.94
N ALA A 121 8.58 -20.91 17.67
CA ALA A 121 9.76 -20.83 16.82
C ALA A 121 10.07 -19.36 16.44
N PRO A 122 11.37 -18.96 16.44
CA PRO A 122 11.76 -17.63 15.99
C PRO A 122 11.41 -17.43 14.50
N ARG A 123 10.90 -16.24 14.17
CA ARG A 123 10.60 -15.86 12.79
C ARG A 123 11.89 -15.81 11.97
N VAL A 124 11.91 -16.48 10.83
CA VAL A 124 13.01 -16.40 9.87
C VAL A 124 12.67 -15.34 8.84
N PHE A 125 13.41 -14.24 8.86
CA PHE A 125 13.26 -13.17 7.87
C PHE A 125 14.19 -13.40 6.69
N TRP A 126 13.83 -12.79 5.56
CA TRP A 126 14.71 -12.69 4.41
C TRP A 126 15.45 -11.37 4.49
N ASN A 127 16.77 -11.42 4.35
CA ASN A 127 17.64 -10.26 4.15
C ASN A 127 18.09 -10.23 2.69
N TRP A 128 18.27 -9.04 2.16
CA TRP A 128 18.74 -8.79 0.79
C TRP A 128 20.20 -8.34 0.83
#